data_AF-A0A8E2EWN6-F1
#
_entry.id   AF-A0A8E2EWN6-F1
#
_cell.length_a   1.000
_cell.length_b   1.000
_cell.length_c   1.000
_cell.angle_alpha   90.00
_cell.angle_beta   90.00
_cell.angle_gamma   90.00
#
_symmetry.space_group_name_H-M   'P 1'
#
loop_
_entity.id
_entity.type
_entity.pdbx_description
1 polymer ?
#
loop_
_entity_poly.entity_id
_entity_poly.type
_entity_poly.pdbx_seq_one_letter_code
_entity_poly.pdbx_strand_id
1 'polypeptide(L)'
;MASAAAIAPAKPIRDTSAIHEQIKSLDRGLAQLHYLGRIEGELNASEKTQLSDNSWNILSDSDRIPEYNPQHYPGIRASTDNTSRPLTTQQANWQPPLLNLRSTHMQAEEVRKEIARFDAVLEEILRQKKIAEKHAVSQAATRKQQEKVARKAEVAKAETNQLQRRTQASVTQSRSRTRTPLCSHRVFWVSVPGRSRCAHHSYSPDSYRNPFRFRCPGCNTIACGLCMKKLKRGDTLS
;
A
#
# COMPACT_ATOMS: atom_id res chain seq x y z
N MET A 1 -34.86 -30.11 52.55
CA MET A 1 -35.98 -29.50 51.80
C MET A 1 -35.38 -28.72 50.64
N ALA A 2 -35.50 -29.24 49.42
CA ALA A 2 -34.89 -28.65 48.23
C ALA A 2 -35.86 -27.65 47.59
N SER A 3 -35.42 -26.40 47.41
CA SER A 3 -36.21 -25.35 46.75
C SER A 3 -36.16 -25.53 45.24
N ALA A 4 -37.33 -25.72 44.64
CA ALA A 4 -37.53 -25.72 43.19
C ALA A 4 -37.49 -24.26 42.69
N ALA A 5 -36.47 -23.94 41.89
CA ALA A 5 -36.38 -22.65 41.20
C ALA A 5 -37.22 -22.68 39.91
N ALA A 6 -38.22 -21.82 39.83
CA ALA A 6 -39.05 -21.62 38.64
C ALA A 6 -38.24 -20.94 37.52
N ILE A 7 -38.18 -21.57 36.35
CA ILE A 7 -37.56 -21.03 35.15
C ILE A 7 -38.59 -20.13 34.46
N ALA A 8 -38.34 -18.82 34.44
CA ALA A 8 -39.15 -17.86 33.70
C ALA A 8 -38.86 -17.97 32.18
N PRO A 9 -39.88 -17.87 31.30
CA PRO A 9 -39.68 -17.94 29.86
C PRO A 9 -38.95 -16.69 29.36
N ALA A 10 -37.81 -16.92 28.67
CA ALA A 10 -37.01 -15.87 28.07
C ALA A 10 -37.82 -15.12 26.99
N LYS A 11 -37.89 -13.79 27.11
CA LYS A 11 -38.46 -12.93 26.08
C LYS A 11 -37.59 -13.00 24.81
N PRO A 12 -38.17 -13.18 23.61
CA PRO A 12 -37.40 -13.14 22.38
C PRO A 12 -36.88 -11.72 22.15
N ILE A 13 -35.56 -11.55 22.28
CA ILE A 13 -34.86 -10.34 21.87
C ILE A 13 -34.81 -10.38 20.34
N ARG A 14 -35.79 -9.75 19.69
CA ARG A 14 -35.67 -9.42 18.26
C ARG A 14 -34.75 -8.21 18.17
N ASP A 15 -33.49 -8.43 17.78
CA ASP A 15 -32.52 -7.36 17.52
C ASP A 15 -32.93 -6.54 16.29
N THR A 16 -33.92 -5.66 16.48
CA THR A 16 -34.38 -4.68 15.49
C THR A 16 -33.28 -3.69 15.11
N SER A 17 -32.31 -3.48 16.01
CA SER A 17 -31.10 -2.69 15.79
C SER A 17 -30.22 -3.22 14.65
N ALA A 18 -29.97 -4.52 14.61
CA ALA A 18 -29.12 -5.15 13.59
C ALA A 18 -29.77 -5.07 12.19
N ILE A 19 -31.10 -5.22 12.14
CA ILE A 19 -31.88 -5.06 10.91
C ILE A 19 -31.82 -3.60 10.44
N HIS A 20 -32.00 -2.63 11.34
CA HIS A 20 -31.95 -1.21 10.98
C HIS A 20 -30.60 -0.82 10.34
N GLU A 21 -29.47 -1.26 10.88
CA GLU A 21 -28.15 -0.92 10.31
C GLU A 21 -27.89 -1.56 8.95
N GLN A 22 -28.42 -2.77 8.71
CA GLN A 22 -28.38 -3.40 7.39
C GLN A 22 -29.19 -2.62 6.36
N ILE A 23 -30.39 -2.15 6.72
CA ILE A 23 -31.24 -1.37 5.82
C ILE A 23 -30.56 -0.01 5.51
N LYS A 24 -29.96 0.67 6.50
CA LYS A 24 -29.14 1.89 6.28
C LYS A 24 -27.92 1.69 5.37
N SER A 25 -27.31 0.50 5.42
CA SER A 25 -26.14 0.19 4.59
C SER A 25 -26.55 -0.01 3.13
N LEU A 26 -27.66 -0.73 2.90
CA LEU A 26 -28.25 -0.92 1.58
C LEU A 26 -28.68 0.42 0.96
N ASP A 27 -29.26 1.32 1.75
CA ASP A 27 -29.66 2.65 1.28
C ASP A 27 -28.48 3.48 0.75
N ARG A 28 -27.40 3.53 1.54
CA ARG A 28 -26.19 4.25 1.16
C ARG A 28 -25.58 3.70 -0.13
N GLY A 29 -25.69 2.39 -0.35
CA GLY A 29 -25.30 1.74 -1.61
C GLY A 29 -26.19 2.16 -2.79
N LEU A 30 -27.51 2.18 -2.61
CA LEU A 30 -28.46 2.61 -3.64
C LEU A 30 -28.30 4.09 -4.00
N ALA A 31 -28.17 4.96 -3.00
CA ALA A 31 -27.92 6.39 -3.21
C ALA A 31 -26.64 6.66 -4.01
N GLN A 32 -25.57 5.89 -3.76
CA GLN A 32 -24.33 5.98 -4.55
C GLN A 32 -24.53 5.53 -6.01
N LEU A 33 -25.28 4.47 -6.25
CA LEU A 33 -25.59 4.01 -7.62
C LEU A 33 -26.42 5.04 -8.40
N HIS A 34 -27.42 5.66 -7.75
CA HIS A 34 -28.23 6.71 -8.36
C HIS A 34 -27.44 8.00 -8.63
N TYR A 35 -26.51 8.35 -7.74
CA TYR A 35 -25.61 9.48 -7.97
C TYR A 35 -24.74 9.28 -9.22
N LEU A 36 -24.22 8.06 -9.43
CA LEU A 36 -23.44 7.72 -10.62
C LEU A 36 -24.31 7.76 -11.90
N GLY A 37 -25.53 7.24 -11.86
CA GLY A 37 -26.47 7.30 -13.00
C GLY A 37 -26.85 8.75 -13.40
N ARG A 38 -26.90 9.68 -12.44
CA ARG A 38 -27.14 11.11 -12.71
C ARG A 38 -26.00 11.76 -13.50
N ILE A 39 -24.76 11.28 -13.34
CA ILE A 39 -23.59 11.79 -14.09
C ILE A 39 -23.63 11.35 -15.56
N GLU A 40 -24.29 10.22 -15.86
CA GLU A 40 -24.42 9.69 -17.23
C GLU A 40 -25.61 10.26 -18.03
N GLY A 41 -26.36 11.21 -17.46
CA GLY A 41 -27.42 11.91 -18.19
C GLY A 41 -28.74 11.14 -18.34
N GLU A 42 -28.98 10.09 -17.53
CA GLU A 42 -30.32 9.46 -17.47
C GLU A 42 -31.36 10.46 -16.94
N LEU A 43 -32.24 10.95 -17.82
CA LEU A 43 -33.39 11.80 -17.46
C LEU A 43 -34.32 11.14 -16.40
N ASN A 44 -34.30 9.81 -16.31
CA ASN A 44 -35.10 9.04 -15.34
C ASN A 44 -34.43 8.87 -13.97
N ALA A 45 -33.18 9.31 -13.78
CA ALA A 45 -32.49 9.15 -12.51
C ALA A 45 -33.19 9.95 -11.38
N SER A 46 -33.73 11.13 -11.70
CA SER A 46 -34.42 11.98 -10.70
C SER A 46 -35.74 11.38 -10.21
N GLU A 47 -36.55 10.81 -11.10
CA GLU A 47 -37.81 10.14 -10.72
C GLU A 47 -37.53 8.88 -9.89
N LYS A 48 -36.50 8.11 -10.25
CA LYS A 48 -36.07 6.92 -9.49
C LYS A 48 -35.58 7.30 -8.09
N THR A 49 -34.80 8.39 -7.95
CA THR A 49 -34.39 8.90 -6.62
C THR A 49 -35.61 9.32 -5.80
N GLN A 50 -36.57 10.03 -6.40
CA GLN A 50 -37.77 10.48 -5.68
C GLN A 50 -38.65 9.31 -5.22
N LEU A 51 -38.77 8.24 -6.02
CA LEU A 51 -39.45 6.99 -5.62
C LEU A 51 -38.72 6.27 -4.49
N SER A 52 -37.39 6.24 -4.51
CA SER A 52 -36.57 5.67 -3.43
C SER A 52 -36.74 6.45 -2.13
N ASP A 53 -36.63 7.78 -2.18
CA ASP A 53 -36.77 8.66 -1.01
C ASP A 53 -38.18 8.56 -0.41
N ASN A 54 -39.22 8.45 -1.24
CA ASN A 54 -40.60 8.25 -0.78
C ASN A 54 -40.78 6.88 -0.11
N SER A 55 -40.22 5.82 -0.68
CA SER A 55 -40.26 4.47 -0.08
C SER A 55 -39.57 4.46 1.28
N TRP A 56 -38.47 5.20 1.41
CA TRP A 56 -37.74 5.34 2.66
C TRP A 56 -38.48 6.14 3.72
N ASN A 57 -39.14 7.24 3.34
CA ASN A 57 -39.96 7.99 4.28
C ASN A 57 -41.11 7.13 4.84
N ILE A 58 -41.65 6.20 4.04
CA ILE A 58 -42.68 5.25 4.47
C ILE A 58 -42.10 4.18 5.41
N LEU A 59 -40.90 3.65 5.11
CA LEU A 59 -40.26 2.59 5.90
C LEU A 59 -39.57 3.10 7.17
N SER A 60 -39.15 4.36 7.21
CA SER A 60 -38.49 4.99 8.38
C SER A 60 -39.49 5.46 9.42
N ASP A 61 -40.72 5.76 9.01
CA ASP A 61 -41.82 6.09 9.91
C ASP A 61 -42.36 4.79 10.52
N SER A 62 -41.81 4.41 11.68
CA SER A 62 -42.17 3.17 12.40
C SER A 62 -43.66 3.07 12.69
N ASP A 63 -44.36 4.20 12.76
CA ASP A 63 -45.78 4.28 13.07
C ASP A 63 -46.65 3.97 11.84
N ARG A 64 -46.09 4.07 10.62
CA ARG A 64 -46.75 3.72 9.36
C ARG A 64 -46.50 2.29 8.89
N ILE A 65 -45.45 1.63 9.38
CA ILE A 65 -45.13 0.23 9.04
C ILE A 65 -46.35 -0.72 9.18
N PRO A 66 -47.24 -0.59 10.20
CA PRO A 66 -48.44 -1.40 10.31
C PRO A 66 -49.41 -1.30 9.13
N GLU A 67 -49.56 -0.12 8.52
CA GLU A 67 -50.51 0.11 7.41
C GLU A 67 -50.06 -0.56 6.10
N TYR A 68 -48.75 -0.74 5.92
CA TYR A 68 -48.16 -1.30 4.70
C TYR A 68 -47.81 -2.78 4.79
N ASN A 69 -47.96 -3.39 5.97
CA ASN A 69 -47.77 -4.82 6.15
C ASN A 69 -49.12 -5.54 6.02
N PRO A 70 -49.42 -6.26 4.92
CA PRO A 70 -50.70 -6.92 4.70
C PRO A 70 -51.03 -7.98 5.76
N GLN A 71 -50.02 -8.47 6.49
CA GLN A 71 -50.17 -9.43 7.58
C GLN A 71 -50.47 -8.78 8.94
N HIS A 72 -50.42 -7.45 9.02
CA HIS A 72 -50.72 -6.69 10.22
C HIS A 72 -52.12 -6.06 10.18
N TYR A 73 -53.06 -6.69 9.47
CA TYR A 73 -54.46 -6.52 9.81
C TYR A 73 -54.69 -7.23 11.16
N PRO A 74 -54.97 -6.52 12.26
CA PRO A 74 -55.42 -7.17 13.47
C PRO A 74 -56.68 -7.92 13.07
N GLY A 75 -56.62 -9.25 13.20
CA GLY A 75 -57.67 -10.15 12.74
C GLY A 75 -59.03 -9.54 13.07
N ILE A 76 -59.84 -9.37 12.03
CA ILE A 76 -61.28 -9.21 12.16
C ILE A 76 -61.68 -10.35 13.09
N ARG A 77 -61.85 -10.04 14.38
CA ARG A 77 -62.44 -10.98 15.33
C ARG A 77 -63.78 -11.29 14.70
N ALA A 78 -63.93 -12.51 14.19
CA ALA A 78 -65.23 -13.05 13.88
C ALA A 78 -66.04 -12.95 15.18
N SER A 79 -66.84 -11.90 15.27
CA SER A 79 -67.81 -11.71 16.34
C SER A 79 -68.77 -12.87 16.23
N THR A 80 -68.69 -13.81 17.18
CA THR A 80 -69.56 -14.98 17.26
C THR A 80 -70.96 -14.65 17.78
N ASP A 81 -71.25 -13.38 18.07
CA ASP A 81 -72.60 -12.95 18.40
C ASP A 81 -73.25 -12.29 17.19
N ASN A 82 -74.09 -13.06 16.51
CA ASN A 82 -75.27 -12.54 15.82
C ASN A 82 -76.35 -13.62 15.79
N THR A 83 -77.20 -13.51 16.80
CA THR A 83 -78.58 -13.97 16.85
C THR A 83 -79.31 -13.58 15.56
N SER A 84 -79.77 -14.61 14.84
CA SER A 84 -81.03 -14.64 14.07
C SER A 84 -81.40 -13.40 13.25
N ARG A 85 -80.87 -13.29 12.02
CA ARG A 85 -81.46 -12.46 10.95
C ARG A 85 -81.82 -13.36 9.76
N PRO A 86 -83.06 -13.29 9.22
CA PRO A 86 -83.51 -14.21 8.19
C PRO A 86 -82.78 -13.97 6.87
N LEU A 87 -82.43 -15.10 6.24
CA LEU A 87 -81.72 -15.23 4.98
C LEU A 87 -82.57 -14.66 3.83
N THR A 88 -82.26 -13.46 3.34
CA THR A 88 -82.86 -12.94 2.11
C THR A 88 -82.18 -13.58 0.90
N THR A 89 -82.96 -14.38 0.18
CA THR A 89 -82.71 -15.02 -1.10
C THR A 89 -82.38 -14.00 -2.20
N GLN A 90 -81.12 -13.56 -2.28
CA GLN A 90 -80.62 -12.84 -3.46
C GLN A 90 -79.15 -13.14 -3.79
N GLN A 91 -78.67 -14.33 -3.42
CA GLN A 91 -77.28 -14.75 -3.63
C GLN A 91 -77.19 -15.91 -4.63
N ALA A 92 -77.77 -15.74 -5.82
CA ALA A 92 -77.72 -16.75 -6.89
C ALA A 92 -77.47 -16.10 -8.25
N ASN A 93 -76.34 -15.37 -8.41
CA ASN A 93 -75.69 -15.21 -9.72
C ASN A 93 -74.30 -14.56 -9.70
N TRP A 94 -73.54 -14.66 -8.61
CA TRP A 94 -72.13 -14.28 -8.65
C TRP A 94 -71.31 -15.47 -9.16
N GLN A 95 -71.39 -15.72 -10.47
CA GLN A 95 -70.30 -16.44 -11.13
C GLN A 95 -69.10 -15.49 -11.11
N PRO A 96 -68.01 -15.81 -10.40
CA PRO A 96 -66.80 -15.01 -10.50
C PRO A 96 -66.41 -14.97 -11.99
N PRO A 97 -66.05 -13.80 -12.54
CA PRO A 97 -65.56 -13.72 -13.90
C PRO A 97 -64.50 -14.80 -14.08
N LEU A 98 -64.65 -15.65 -15.09
CA LEU A 98 -63.61 -16.60 -15.49
C LEU A 98 -62.40 -15.79 -15.96
N LEU A 99 -61.64 -15.30 -14.98
CA LEU A 99 -60.41 -14.54 -15.16
C LEU A 99 -59.50 -15.43 -16.01
N ASN A 100 -59.10 -14.88 -17.15
CA ASN A 100 -58.34 -15.53 -18.21
C ASN A 100 -57.11 -16.27 -17.66
N LEU A 101 -57.29 -17.55 -17.30
CA LEU A 101 -56.25 -18.43 -16.73
C LEU A 101 -54.99 -18.52 -17.63
N ARG A 102 -55.19 -18.36 -18.95
CA ARG A 102 -54.11 -18.30 -19.95
C ARG A 102 -53.24 -17.05 -19.83
N SER A 103 -53.81 -15.91 -19.44
CA SER A 103 -53.05 -14.66 -19.25
C SER A 103 -52.10 -14.77 -18.07
N THR A 104 -52.54 -15.43 -16.98
CA THR A 104 -51.73 -15.62 -15.77
C THR A 104 -50.55 -16.56 -16.00
N HIS A 105 -50.71 -17.60 -16.83
CA HIS A 105 -49.61 -18.51 -17.16
C HIS A 105 -48.51 -17.84 -17.98
N MET A 106 -48.88 -17.03 -18.99
CA MET A 106 -47.93 -16.25 -19.79
C MET A 106 -47.13 -15.26 -18.93
N GLN A 107 -47.80 -14.58 -17.99
CA GLN A 107 -47.12 -13.67 -17.05
C GLN A 107 -46.17 -14.42 -16.12
N ALA A 108 -46.57 -15.59 -15.61
CA ALA A 108 -45.71 -16.39 -14.75
C ALA A 108 -44.45 -16.90 -15.47
N GLU A 109 -44.54 -17.29 -16.74
CA GLU A 109 -43.37 -17.67 -17.53
C GLU A 109 -42.42 -16.49 -17.77
N GLU A 110 -42.94 -15.30 -18.05
CA GLU A 110 -42.10 -14.12 -18.25
C GLU A 110 -41.35 -13.74 -16.97
N VAL A 111 -42.04 -13.78 -15.82
CA VAL A 111 -41.40 -13.56 -14.51
C VAL A 111 -40.30 -14.59 -14.24
N ARG A 112 -40.52 -15.87 -14.59
CA ARG A 112 -39.47 -16.90 -14.44
C ARG A 112 -38.26 -16.63 -15.32
N LYS A 113 -38.47 -16.19 -16.56
CA LYS A 113 -37.36 -15.81 -17.46
C LYS A 113 -36.59 -14.63 -16.90
N GLU A 114 -37.29 -13.64 -16.36
CA GLU A 114 -36.65 -12.46 -15.79
C GLU A 114 -35.84 -12.80 -14.54
N ILE A 115 -36.38 -13.63 -13.64
CA ILE A 115 -35.63 -14.15 -12.48
C ILE A 115 -34.37 -14.89 -12.94
N ALA A 116 -34.47 -15.74 -13.96
CA ALA A 116 -33.32 -16.46 -14.51
C ALA A 116 -32.25 -15.50 -15.10
N ARG A 117 -32.65 -14.37 -15.70
CA ARG A 117 -31.71 -13.34 -16.16
C ARG A 117 -31.01 -12.67 -14.97
N PHE A 118 -31.75 -12.33 -13.91
CA PHE A 118 -31.16 -11.75 -12.70
C PHE A 118 -30.16 -12.70 -12.04
N ASP A 119 -30.49 -13.98 -11.93
CA ASP A 119 -29.58 -14.99 -11.39
C ASP A 119 -28.29 -15.08 -12.22
N ALA A 120 -28.40 -15.10 -13.55
CA ALA A 120 -27.24 -15.10 -14.43
C ALA A 120 -26.36 -13.84 -14.27
N VAL A 121 -26.96 -12.67 -14.09
CA VAL A 121 -26.21 -11.42 -13.82
C VAL A 121 -25.49 -11.49 -12.46
N LEU A 122 -26.14 -12.02 -11.42
CA LEU A 122 -25.52 -12.19 -10.12
C LEU A 122 -24.35 -13.17 -10.16
N GLU A 123 -24.47 -14.28 -10.89
CA GLU A 123 -23.37 -15.22 -11.11
C GLU A 123 -22.17 -14.56 -11.80
N GLU A 124 -22.41 -13.72 -12.81
CA GLU A 124 -21.34 -12.99 -13.50
C GLU A 124 -20.66 -11.97 -12.58
N ILE A 125 -21.42 -11.24 -11.76
CA ILE A 125 -20.86 -10.30 -10.76
C ILE A 125 -19.96 -11.04 -9.78
N LEU A 126 -20.38 -12.21 -9.28
CA LEU A 126 -19.56 -13.03 -8.39
C LEU A 126 -18.31 -13.56 -9.09
N ARG A 127 -18.41 -13.93 -10.37
CA ARG A 127 -17.26 -14.34 -11.20
C ARG A 127 -16.25 -13.20 -11.33
N GLN A 128 -16.70 -11.99 -11.66
CA GLN A 128 -15.87 -10.79 -11.77
C GLN A 128 -15.20 -10.45 -10.44
N LYS A 129 -15.93 -10.52 -9.33
CA LYS A 129 -15.37 -10.31 -7.98
C LYS A 129 -14.23 -11.28 -7.68
N LYS A 130 -14.40 -12.57 -8.00
CA LYS A 130 -13.36 -13.59 -7.82
C LYS A 130 -12.13 -13.36 -8.71
N ILE A 131 -12.33 -12.86 -9.93
CA ILE A 131 -11.22 -12.47 -10.83
C ILE A 131 -10.47 -11.27 -10.24
N ALA A 132 -11.19 -10.23 -9.82
CA ALA A 132 -10.60 -9.03 -9.21
C ALA A 132 -9.79 -9.37 -7.95
N GLU A 133 -10.31 -10.26 -7.09
CA GLU A 133 -9.60 -10.73 -5.89
C GLU A 133 -8.30 -11.46 -6.24
N LYS A 134 -8.30 -12.36 -7.23
CA LYS A 134 -7.08 -13.02 -7.71
C LYS A 134 -6.05 -12.03 -8.25
N HIS A 135 -6.50 -11.01 -8.98
CA HIS A 135 -5.63 -9.94 -9.47
C HIS A 135 -5.04 -9.13 -8.31
N ALA A 136 -5.84 -8.77 -7.30
CA ALA A 136 -5.38 -8.05 -6.13
C ALA A 136 -4.31 -8.84 -5.35
N VAL A 137 -4.51 -10.14 -5.15
CA VAL A 137 -3.52 -11.03 -4.51
C VAL A 137 -2.22 -11.09 -5.32
N SER A 138 -2.32 -11.24 -6.64
CA SER A 138 -1.15 -11.31 -7.53
C SER A 138 -0.36 -9.99 -7.56
N GLN A 139 -1.06 -8.86 -7.57
CA GLN A 139 -0.44 -7.53 -7.47
C GLN A 139 0.24 -7.32 -6.12
N ALA A 140 -0.39 -7.73 -5.01
CA ALA A 140 0.21 -7.64 -3.69
C ALA A 140 1.50 -8.48 -3.57
N ALA A 141 1.51 -9.69 -4.13
CA ALA A 141 2.70 -10.54 -4.19
C ALA A 141 3.83 -9.89 -5.00
N THR A 142 3.49 -9.33 -6.17
CA THR A 142 4.44 -8.64 -7.05
C THR A 142 5.03 -7.41 -6.36
N ARG A 143 4.19 -6.59 -5.69
CA ARG A 143 4.64 -5.42 -4.93
C ARG A 143 5.60 -5.81 -3.80
N LYS A 144 5.29 -6.87 -3.05
CA LYS A 144 6.17 -7.40 -1.99
C LYS A 144 7.51 -7.90 -2.56
N GLN A 145 7.51 -8.47 -3.76
CA GLN A 145 8.75 -8.87 -4.43
C GLN A 145 9.57 -7.66 -4.89
N GLN A 146 8.93 -6.66 -5.49
CA GLN A 146 9.58 -5.41 -5.89
C GLN A 146 10.21 -4.69 -4.70
N GLU A 147 9.52 -4.61 -3.57
CA GLU A 147 10.04 -4.02 -2.34
C GLU A 147 11.29 -4.75 -1.83
N LYS A 148 11.29 -6.09 -1.85
CA LYS A 148 12.48 -6.89 -1.49
C LYS A 148 13.65 -6.63 -2.43
N VAL A 149 13.40 -6.51 -3.73
CA VAL A 149 14.44 -6.20 -4.72
C VAL A 149 14.98 -4.79 -4.52
N ALA A 150 14.11 -3.80 -4.31
CA ALA A 150 14.50 -2.43 -4.01
C ALA A 150 15.37 -2.35 -2.75
N ARG A 151 14.96 -3.02 -1.67
CA ARG A 151 15.74 -3.07 -0.42
C ARG A 151 17.12 -3.70 -0.62
N LYS A 152 17.24 -4.77 -1.43
CA LYS A 152 18.54 -5.36 -1.77
C LYS A 152 19.40 -4.42 -2.60
N ALA A 153 18.80 -3.70 -3.55
CA ALA A 153 19.51 -2.72 -4.38
C ALA A 153 20.04 -1.54 -3.54
N GLU A 154 19.28 -1.07 -2.55
CA GLU A 154 19.74 -0.02 -1.63
C GLU A 154 20.93 -0.47 -0.77
N VAL A 155 20.89 -1.70 -0.24
CA VAL A 155 22.02 -2.27 0.52
C VAL A 155 23.27 -2.37 -0.37
N ALA A 156 23.14 -2.91 -1.58
CA ALA A 156 24.26 -2.99 -2.53
C ALA A 156 24.80 -1.58 -2.90
N LYS A 157 23.93 -0.59 -3.06
CA LYS A 157 24.33 0.80 -3.28
C LYS A 157 25.05 1.40 -2.07
N ALA A 158 24.62 1.08 -0.85
CA ALA A 158 25.30 1.52 0.36
C ALA A 158 26.70 0.88 0.50
N GLU A 159 26.83 -0.42 0.21
CA GLU A 159 28.11 -1.14 0.23
C GLU A 159 29.09 -0.60 -0.82
N THR A 160 28.64 -0.37 -2.06
CA THR A 160 29.48 0.21 -3.12
C THR A 160 29.94 1.62 -2.76
N ASN A 161 29.06 2.47 -2.22
CA ASN A 161 29.43 3.79 -1.70
C ASN A 161 30.45 3.71 -0.57
N GLN A 162 30.30 2.73 0.36
CA GLN A 162 31.24 2.52 1.45
C GLN A 162 32.61 2.09 0.93
N LEU A 163 32.65 1.17 -0.03
CA LEU A 163 33.89 0.72 -0.68
C LEU A 163 34.59 1.89 -1.39
N GLN A 164 33.84 2.69 -2.14
CA GLN A 164 34.37 3.87 -2.83
C GLN A 164 34.99 4.87 -1.83
N ARG A 165 34.33 5.14 -0.70
CA ARG A 165 34.88 5.99 0.37
C ARG A 165 36.17 5.42 0.95
N ARG A 166 36.24 4.10 1.20
CA ARG A 166 37.47 3.44 1.67
C ARG A 166 38.62 3.56 0.68
N THR A 167 38.34 3.37 -0.62
CA THR A 167 39.35 3.54 -1.68
C THR A 167 39.82 4.98 -1.81
N GLN A 168 38.91 5.97 -1.70
CA GLN A 168 39.32 7.38 -1.71
C GLN A 168 40.18 7.74 -0.49
N ALA A 169 39.85 7.23 0.70
CA ALA A 169 40.64 7.45 1.90
C ALA A 169 42.05 6.83 1.83
N SER A 170 42.21 5.66 1.21
CA SER A 170 43.53 5.05 1.03
C SER A 170 44.38 5.80 0.01
N VAL A 171 43.77 6.33 -1.05
CA VAL A 171 44.46 7.17 -2.07
C VAL A 171 44.94 8.50 -1.47
N THR A 172 44.16 9.14 -0.60
CA THR A 172 44.58 10.40 0.05
C THR A 172 45.70 10.17 1.06
N GLN A 173 45.65 9.07 1.82
CA GLN A 173 46.69 8.73 2.80
C GLN A 173 48.03 8.33 2.15
N SER A 174 48.00 7.70 0.97
CA SER A 174 49.22 7.37 0.21
C SER A 174 49.86 8.61 -0.43
N ARG A 175 49.07 9.60 -0.84
CA ARG A 175 49.58 10.90 -1.34
C ARG A 175 50.31 11.74 -0.28
N SER A 176 49.90 11.67 0.99
CA SER A 176 50.59 12.43 2.05
C SER A 176 51.94 11.82 2.45
N ARG A 177 52.15 10.51 2.24
CA ARG A 177 53.42 9.83 2.54
C ARG A 177 54.46 9.88 1.42
N THR A 178 54.08 10.26 0.20
CA THR A 178 54.98 10.30 -0.97
C THR A 178 55.40 11.70 -1.41
N ARG A 179 54.90 12.76 -0.78
CA ARG A 179 55.57 14.06 -0.85
C ARG A 179 56.76 14.05 0.12
N THR A 180 57.83 13.35 -0.26
CA THR A 180 59.16 13.72 0.22
C THR A 180 59.28 15.22 -0.08
N PRO A 181 59.39 16.10 0.93
CA PRO A 181 59.59 17.51 0.65
C PRO A 181 60.81 17.57 -0.24
N LEU A 182 60.63 18.07 -1.47
CA LEU A 182 61.73 18.37 -2.38
C LEU A 182 62.61 19.35 -1.61
N CYS A 183 63.64 18.84 -0.94
CA CYS A 183 64.54 19.65 -0.17
C CYS A 183 65.20 20.57 -1.19
N SER A 184 65.03 21.87 -1.02
CA SER A 184 65.51 22.83 -2.01
C SER A 184 67.03 22.85 -2.11
N HIS A 185 67.78 22.11 -1.27
CA HIS A 185 69.25 22.01 -1.17
C HIS A 185 70.05 23.34 -1.19
N ARG A 186 69.34 24.49 -1.28
CA ARG A 186 69.82 25.87 -1.35
C ARG A 186 70.29 26.40 0.00
N VAL A 187 69.95 25.70 1.09
CA VAL A 187 70.36 26.04 2.45
C VAL A 187 71.88 25.85 2.63
N PHE A 188 72.45 26.45 3.67
CA PHE A 188 73.79 26.13 4.16
C PHE A 188 73.89 24.63 4.48
N TRP A 189 75.09 24.08 4.32
CA TRP A 189 75.37 22.68 4.62
C TRP A 189 76.32 22.59 5.80
N VAL A 190 76.11 21.61 6.67
CA VAL A 190 76.92 21.39 7.86
C VAL A 190 78.01 20.39 7.55
N SER A 191 79.27 20.72 7.86
CA SER A 191 80.39 19.77 7.72
C SER A 191 80.20 18.60 8.67
N VAL A 192 80.36 17.38 8.17
CA VAL A 192 80.23 16.14 8.96
C VAL A 192 81.65 15.65 9.29
N PRO A 193 82.03 15.56 10.58
CA PRO A 193 83.32 15.00 10.96
C PRO A 193 83.38 13.49 10.66
N GLY A 194 84.56 13.01 10.29
CA GLY A 194 84.82 11.58 10.07
C GLY A 194 84.46 11.05 8.67
N ARG A 195 84.59 9.73 8.49
CA ARG A 195 84.38 9.05 7.20
C ARG A 195 82.90 8.73 6.98
N SER A 196 82.17 9.63 6.33
CA SER A 196 80.79 9.38 5.87
C SER A 196 80.74 9.07 4.38
N ARG A 197 79.82 8.18 3.96
CA ARG A 197 79.60 7.88 2.53
C ARG A 197 78.76 8.99 1.88
N CYS A 198 79.14 9.40 0.68
CA CYS A 198 78.32 10.29 -0.13
C CYS A 198 77.16 9.49 -0.72
N ALA A 199 75.92 9.94 -0.54
CA ALA A 199 74.72 9.26 -1.03
C ALA A 199 74.68 9.08 -2.56
N HIS A 200 75.44 9.88 -3.30
CA HIS A 200 75.42 9.93 -4.76
C HIS A 200 76.63 9.29 -5.43
N HIS A 201 77.65 8.89 -4.65
CA HIS A 201 78.86 8.25 -5.18
C HIS A 201 79.20 6.96 -4.43
N SER A 202 78.21 6.31 -3.83
CA SER A 202 78.37 5.15 -2.94
C SER A 202 79.15 3.98 -3.53
N TYR A 203 79.30 3.91 -4.86
CA TYR A 203 79.82 2.76 -5.59
C TYR A 203 81.11 3.00 -6.39
N SER A 204 81.65 4.22 -6.44
CA SER A 204 82.93 4.46 -7.11
C SER A 204 84.10 4.11 -6.18
N PRO A 205 85.08 3.31 -6.60
CA PRO A 205 86.29 3.04 -5.80
C PRO A 205 87.07 4.31 -5.45
N ASP A 206 86.94 5.38 -6.26
CA ASP A 206 87.54 6.70 -5.99
C ASP A 206 86.74 7.57 -5.01
N SER A 207 85.57 7.12 -4.56
CA SER A 207 84.69 7.88 -3.65
C SER A 207 85.32 8.21 -2.29
N TYR A 208 86.40 7.51 -1.92
CA TYR A 208 87.13 7.72 -0.66
C TYR A 208 88.19 8.84 -0.71
N ARG A 209 88.50 9.42 -1.88
CA ARG A 209 89.58 10.43 -1.99
C ARG A 209 89.26 11.80 -1.38
N ASN A 210 87.98 12.15 -1.21
CA ASN A 210 87.60 13.43 -0.63
C ASN A 210 87.19 13.24 0.84
N PRO A 211 87.92 13.78 1.84
CA PRO A 211 87.56 13.63 3.25
C PRO A 211 86.38 14.52 3.66
N PHE A 212 86.07 15.56 2.88
CA PHE A 212 85.05 16.54 3.26
C PHE A 212 83.65 16.03 2.89
N ARG A 213 82.78 15.99 3.90
CA ARG A 213 81.38 15.59 3.77
C ARG A 213 80.51 16.66 4.37
N PHE A 214 79.37 16.87 3.73
CA PHE A 214 78.42 17.90 4.10
C PHE A 214 77.05 17.25 4.23
N ARG A 215 76.30 17.62 5.28
CA ARG A 215 74.92 17.19 5.50
C ARG A 215 73.97 18.36 5.23
N CYS A 216 72.94 18.11 4.44
CA CYS A 216 71.86 19.06 4.24
C CYS A 216 70.90 19.02 5.44
N PRO A 217 70.63 20.13 6.15
CA PRO A 217 69.76 20.11 7.33
C PRO A 217 68.29 19.84 7.00
N GLY A 218 67.85 20.09 5.76
CA GLY A 218 66.45 19.90 5.37
C GLY A 218 66.06 18.45 5.13
N CYS A 219 66.95 17.62 4.57
CA CYS A 219 66.68 16.22 4.22
C CYS A 219 67.69 15.22 4.77
N ASN A 220 68.68 15.67 5.54
CA ASN A 220 69.77 14.87 6.07
C ASN A 220 70.64 14.14 5.02
N THR A 221 70.50 14.47 3.73
CA THR A 221 71.36 13.93 2.67
C THR A 221 72.81 14.31 2.91
N ILE A 222 73.70 13.31 2.88
CA ILE A 222 75.15 13.50 3.01
C ILE A 222 75.80 13.45 1.62
N ALA A 223 76.50 14.52 1.25
CA ALA A 223 77.14 14.68 -0.04
C ALA A 223 78.64 15.04 0.13
N CYS A 224 79.47 14.64 -0.83
CA CYS A 224 80.81 15.22 -0.96
C CYS A 224 80.71 16.66 -1.48
N GLY A 225 81.79 17.44 -1.38
CA GLY A 225 81.79 18.85 -1.83
C GLY A 225 81.37 19.05 -3.29
N LEU A 226 81.67 18.11 -4.19
CA LEU A 226 81.26 18.18 -5.60
C LEU A 226 79.76 17.93 -5.79
N CYS A 227 79.22 16.86 -5.19
CA CYS A 227 77.78 16.57 -5.21
C CYS A 227 76.97 17.68 -4.54
N MET A 228 77.46 18.23 -3.42
CA MET A 228 76.82 19.37 -2.75
C MET A 228 76.68 20.55 -3.70
N LYS A 229 77.73 20.91 -4.45
CA LYS A 229 77.68 22.02 -5.41
C LYS A 229 76.67 21.77 -6.53
N LYS A 230 76.61 20.55 -7.07
CA LYS A 230 75.60 20.14 -8.07
C LYS A 230 74.17 20.24 -7.51
N LEU A 231 73.93 19.70 -6.31
CA LEU A 231 72.63 19.77 -5.64
C LEU A 231 72.18 21.21 -5.35
N LYS A 232 73.10 22.10 -4.95
CA LYS A 232 72.80 23.53 -4.75
C LYS A 232 72.31 24.23 -6.02
N ARG A 233 72.74 23.77 -7.21
CA ARG A 233 72.28 24.30 -8.50
C ARG A 233 70.93 23.72 -8.95
N GLY A 234 70.45 22.67 -8.30
CA GLY A 234 69.27 21.91 -8.72
C GLY A 234 69.57 20.85 -9.77
N ASP A 235 70.84 20.49 -9.99
CA ASP A 235 71.21 19.42 -10.91
C ASP A 235 70.75 18.07 -10.35
N THR A 236 70.06 17.26 -11.16
CA THR A 236 69.74 15.88 -10.80
C THR A 236 71.00 15.03 -10.85
N LEU A 237 71.37 14.42 -9.72
CA LEU A 237 72.48 13.47 -9.63
C LEU A 237 72.01 12.09 -10.11
N SER A 238 71.96 11.90 -11.43
CA SER A 238 71.79 10.61 -12.11
C SER A 238 73.09 9.81 -12.11
#